data_AF-A0A0R3WS60-F1
#
_entry.id   AF-A0A0R3WS60-F1
#
_cell.length_a   1.000
_cell.length_b   1.000
_cell.length_c   1.000
_cell.angle_alpha   90.00
_cell.angle_beta   90.00
_cell.angle_gamma   90.00
#
_symmetry.space_group_name_H-M   'P 1'
#
loop_
_entity.id
_entity.type
_entity.pdbx_description
1 polymer ?
#
loop_
_entity_poly.entity_id
_entity_poly.type
_entity_poly.pdbx_seq_one_letter_code
_entity_poly.pdbx_strand_id
1 'polypeptide(L)'
;MATDNKQPHENPYPPWYHSLHAYSRASDDLRRQAELMRQRGKAIRIESDALAKYYQLDVNNRLHDRIQCNREWLHMLLDLLNAIISVTQTLGDIKIQADQFLANLNDAMTVNVESLTHRDTRRDGDYVLDDVQEHLRKEAQLQKEIRDELQGIIDDAVVLLQTLIAIRREVEEAIDNKKKTIEIDVDVHNATEKSANISFKPFHERNVKT
;
A
#
# COMPACT_ATOMS: atom_id res chain seq x y z
N MET A 1 57.92 53.56 75.56
CA MET A 1 57.96 54.41 74.35
C MET A 1 57.23 53.69 73.24
N ALA A 2 56.46 54.46 72.46
CA ALA A 2 55.43 54.00 71.55
C ALA A 2 55.97 53.10 70.42
N THR A 3 55.14 52.15 70.01
CA THR A 3 55.28 51.36 68.78
C THR A 3 55.21 52.28 67.56
N ASP A 4 56.31 52.37 66.80
CA ASP A 4 56.33 53.03 65.49
C ASP A 4 55.46 52.26 64.50
N ASN A 5 54.28 52.80 64.22
CA ASN A 5 53.46 52.38 63.09
C ASN A 5 54.16 52.84 61.81
N LYS A 6 54.80 51.92 61.09
CA LYS A 6 55.22 52.15 59.70
C LYS A 6 54.02 52.66 58.91
N GLN A 7 54.15 53.85 58.33
CA GLN A 7 53.15 54.36 57.40
C GLN A 7 53.01 53.39 56.22
N PRO A 8 51.79 53.00 55.82
CA PRO A 8 51.59 52.16 54.66
C PRO A 8 52.09 52.90 53.41
N HIS A 9 53.12 52.36 52.78
CA HIS A 9 53.76 52.90 51.59
C HIS A 9 53.03 52.41 50.33
N GLU A 10 51.72 52.60 50.25
CA GLU A 10 51.01 52.38 48.99
C GLU A 10 50.18 53.63 48.77
N ASN A 11 50.68 54.52 47.91
CA ASN A 11 49.89 55.65 47.44
C ASN A 11 48.74 55.03 46.63
N PRO A 12 47.51 54.98 47.15
CA PRO A 12 46.44 54.29 46.46
C PRO A 12 46.21 55.02 45.14
N TYR A 13 46.08 54.26 44.04
CA TYR A 13 45.85 54.87 42.74
C TYR A 13 44.65 55.83 42.82
N PRO A 14 44.67 56.95 42.08
CA PRO A 14 43.56 57.89 42.09
C PRO A 14 42.23 57.18 41.76
N PRO A 15 41.09 57.63 42.32
CA PRO A 15 39.79 56.96 42.13
C PRO A 15 39.40 56.71 40.66
N TRP A 16 39.79 57.62 39.76
CA TRP A 16 39.53 57.47 38.32
C TRP A 16 40.27 56.28 37.70
N TYR A 17 41.44 55.89 38.22
CA TYR A 17 42.22 54.75 37.74
C TYR A 17 41.53 53.43 38.08
N HIS A 18 41.00 53.33 39.31
CA HIS A 18 40.21 52.17 39.72
C HIS A 18 38.92 52.04 38.90
N SER A 19 38.21 53.14 38.66
CA SER A 19 37.03 53.16 37.80
C SER A 19 37.36 52.76 36.36
N LEU A 20 38.42 53.32 35.77
CA LEU A 20 38.86 52.98 34.41
C LEU A 20 39.23 51.50 34.30
N HIS A 21 39.98 50.97 35.26
CA HIS A 21 40.35 49.56 35.29
C HIS A 21 39.12 48.65 35.47
N ALA A 22 38.13 49.06 36.28
CA ALA A 22 36.86 48.35 36.43
C ALA A 22 36.06 48.34 35.12
N TYR A 23 35.94 49.48 34.42
CA TYR A 23 35.29 49.55 33.11
C TYR A 23 36.01 48.72 32.04
N SER A 24 37.34 48.72 32.03
CA SER A 24 38.13 47.88 31.13
C SER A 24 37.84 46.41 31.36
N ARG A 25 37.87 45.96 32.64
CA ARG A 25 37.55 44.56 32.99
C ARG A 25 36.12 44.19 32.61
N ALA A 26 35.15 45.05 32.86
CA ALA A 26 33.76 44.81 32.48
C ALA A 26 33.61 44.72 30.95
N SER A 27 34.31 45.58 30.21
CA SER A 27 34.30 45.55 28.74
C SER A 27 34.92 44.27 28.19
N ASP A 28 36.04 43.82 28.75
CA ASP A 28 36.67 42.56 28.37
C ASP A 28 35.81 41.35 28.70
N ASP A 29 35.10 41.37 29.83
CA ASP A 29 34.16 40.30 30.18
C ASP A 29 32.96 40.27 29.22
N LEU A 30 32.38 41.42 28.87
CA LEU A 30 31.31 41.50 27.86
C LEU A 30 31.79 41.00 26.49
N ARG A 31 33.02 41.34 26.07
CA ARG A 31 33.60 40.81 24.82
C ARG A 31 33.76 39.30 24.88
N ARG A 32 34.23 38.76 26.00
CA ARG A 32 34.36 37.31 26.21
C ARG A 32 32.99 36.61 26.16
N GLN A 33 31.99 37.15 26.85
CA GLN A 33 30.63 36.61 26.85
C GLN A 33 30.02 36.63 25.44
N ALA A 34 30.19 37.73 24.71
CA ALA A 34 29.73 37.85 23.33
C ALA A 34 30.42 36.83 22.40
N GLU A 35 31.73 36.61 22.56
CA GLU A 35 32.46 35.61 21.80
C GLU A 35 31.98 34.19 22.14
N LEU A 36 31.80 33.88 23.43
CA LEU A 36 31.24 32.59 23.86
C LEU A 36 29.85 32.35 23.28
N MET A 37 28.98 33.36 23.23
CA MET A 37 27.67 33.26 22.58
C MET A 37 27.78 32.98 21.09
N ARG A 38 28.68 33.65 20.38
CA ARG A 38 28.92 33.39 18.94
C ARG A 38 29.43 31.96 18.70
N GLN A 39 30.37 31.49 19.53
CA GLN A 39 30.89 30.13 19.42
C GLN A 39 29.83 29.08 19.74
N ARG A 40 29.00 29.29 20.77
CA ARG A 40 27.83 28.44 21.06
C ARG A 40 26.85 28.42 19.89
N GLY A 41 26.54 29.58 19.30
CA GLY A 41 25.66 29.66 18.13
C GLY A 41 26.22 28.91 16.92
N LYS A 42 27.54 28.98 16.68
CA LYS A 42 28.20 28.18 15.64
C LYS A 42 28.10 26.68 15.93
N ALA A 43 28.37 26.26 17.18
CA ALA A 43 28.31 24.87 17.59
C ALA A 43 26.91 24.28 17.40
N ILE A 44 25.87 24.98 17.85
CA ILE A 44 24.47 24.55 17.69
C ILE A 44 24.11 24.38 16.21
N ARG A 45 24.56 25.29 15.34
CA ARG A 45 24.29 25.19 13.90
C ARG A 45 24.97 23.98 13.28
N ILE A 46 26.22 23.70 13.65
CA ILE A 46 26.96 22.52 13.17
C ILE A 46 26.28 21.23 13.66
N GLU A 47 25.91 21.17 14.94
CA GLU A 47 25.21 20.03 15.53
C GLU A 47 23.85 19.80 14.86
N SER A 48 23.07 20.86 14.65
CA SER A 48 21.77 20.77 13.99
C SER A 48 21.89 20.30 12.53
N ASP A 49 22.89 20.80 11.79
CA ASP A 49 23.17 20.36 10.41
C ASP A 49 23.59 18.88 10.35
N ALA A 50 24.46 18.45 11.27
CA ALA A 50 24.89 17.06 11.36
C ALA A 50 23.71 16.13 11.70
N LEU A 51 22.87 16.52 12.66
CA LEU A 51 21.67 15.76 13.03
C LEU A 51 20.66 15.70 11.88
N ALA A 52 20.41 16.81 11.19
CA ALA A 52 19.50 16.83 10.05
C ALA A 52 19.95 15.86 8.94
N LYS A 53 21.25 15.85 8.61
CA LYS A 53 21.82 14.91 7.63
C LYS A 53 21.72 13.45 8.09
N TYR A 54 21.98 13.20 9.37
CA TYR A 54 21.83 11.86 9.94
C TYR A 54 20.38 11.36 9.84
N TYR A 55 19.41 12.17 10.25
CA TYR A 55 18.00 11.80 10.14
C TYR A 55 17.53 11.64 8.71
N GLN A 56 17.98 12.50 7.79
CA GLN A 56 17.68 12.35 6.37
C GLN A 56 18.19 11.00 5.83
N LEU A 57 19.43 10.62 6.18
CA LEU A 57 20.01 9.34 5.77
C LEU A 57 19.21 8.15 6.35
N ASP A 58 18.89 8.19 7.64
CA ASP A 58 18.11 7.12 8.30
C ASP A 58 16.72 6.97 7.66
N VAL A 59 16.00 8.09 7.46
CA VAL A 59 14.69 8.09 6.80
C VAL A 59 14.80 7.60 5.36
N ASN A 60 15.81 8.03 4.60
CA ASN A 60 16.00 7.60 3.22
C ASN A 60 16.28 6.10 3.11
N ASN A 61 17.06 5.52 4.02
CA ASN A 61 17.30 4.07 4.06
C ASN A 61 15.98 3.32 4.33
N ARG A 62 15.21 3.75 5.34
CA ARG A 62 13.92 3.14 5.66
C ARG A 62 12.89 3.27 4.52
N LEU A 63 12.88 4.42 3.84
CA LEU A 63 12.05 4.63 2.65
C LEU A 63 12.50 3.76 1.49
N HIS A 64 13.80 3.59 1.28
CA HIS A 64 14.34 2.69 0.26
C HIS A 64 13.84 1.26 0.47
N ASP A 65 13.99 0.74 1.68
CA ASP A 65 13.52 -0.62 2.03
C ASP A 65 12.01 -0.75 1.84
N ARG A 66 11.23 0.26 2.27
CA ARG A 66 9.78 0.31 2.08
C ARG A 66 9.41 0.30 0.59
N ILE A 67 10.09 1.09 -0.25
CA ILE A 67 9.86 1.14 -1.69
C ILE A 67 10.11 -0.23 -2.32
N GLN A 68 11.20 -0.90 -1.96
CA GLN A 68 11.51 -2.24 -2.49
C GLN A 68 10.44 -3.25 -2.08
N CYS A 69 10.12 -3.31 -0.79
CA CYS A 69 9.04 -4.18 -0.30
C CYS A 69 7.72 -3.88 -1.02
N ASN A 70 7.39 -2.59 -1.21
CA ASN A 70 6.17 -2.21 -1.92
C ASN A 70 6.18 -2.66 -3.39
N ARG A 71 7.32 -2.63 -4.08
CA ARG A 71 7.46 -3.12 -5.45
C ARG A 71 7.30 -4.64 -5.55
N GLU A 72 7.85 -5.39 -4.60
CA GLU A 72 7.68 -6.85 -4.52
C GLU A 72 6.20 -7.22 -4.34
N TRP A 73 5.51 -6.55 -3.42
CA TRP A 73 4.07 -6.72 -3.25
C TRP A 73 3.27 -6.36 -4.49
N LEU A 74 3.64 -5.29 -5.19
CA LEU A 74 2.99 -4.92 -6.45
C LEU A 74 3.18 -6.02 -7.51
N HIS A 75 4.38 -6.61 -7.59
CA HIS A 75 4.65 -7.71 -8.52
C HIS A 75 3.77 -8.93 -8.21
N MET A 76 3.72 -9.36 -6.94
CA MET A 76 2.87 -10.47 -6.52
C MET A 76 1.38 -10.23 -6.80
N LEU A 77 0.89 -9.00 -6.63
CA LEU A 77 -0.49 -8.63 -6.96
C LEU A 77 -0.76 -8.69 -8.47
N LEU A 78 0.19 -8.27 -9.30
CA LEU A 78 0.09 -8.37 -10.76
C LEU A 78 0.08 -9.82 -11.23
N ASP A 79 0.91 -10.68 -10.64
CA ASP A 79 0.91 -12.12 -10.92
C ASP A 79 -0.41 -12.76 -10.54
N LEU A 80 -0.95 -12.42 -9.36
CA LEU A 80 -2.26 -12.88 -8.92
C LEU A 80 -3.37 -12.41 -9.88
N LEU A 81 -3.34 -11.15 -10.32
CA LEU A 81 -4.30 -10.63 -11.29
C LEU A 81 -4.28 -11.43 -12.60
N ASN A 82 -3.08 -11.72 -13.12
CA ASN A 82 -2.91 -12.52 -14.33
C ASN A 82 -3.45 -13.95 -14.15
N ALA A 83 -3.18 -14.56 -12.99
CA ALA A 83 -3.72 -15.88 -12.66
C ALA A 83 -5.25 -15.87 -12.61
N ILE A 84 -5.87 -14.88 -11.95
CA ILE A 84 -7.34 -14.73 -11.89
C ILE A 84 -7.93 -14.55 -13.30
N ILE A 85 -7.31 -13.74 -14.16
CA ILE A 85 -7.77 -13.54 -15.53
C ILE A 85 -7.74 -14.85 -16.31
N SER A 86 -6.64 -15.61 -16.22
CA SER A 86 -6.48 -16.89 -16.89
C SER A 86 -7.50 -17.93 -16.40
N VAL A 87 -7.69 -18.05 -15.08
CA VAL A 87 -8.70 -18.96 -14.50
C VAL A 87 -10.11 -18.55 -14.90
N THR A 88 -10.41 -17.25 -14.92
CA THR A 88 -11.73 -16.74 -15.32
C THR A 88 -12.03 -17.07 -16.79
N GLN A 89 -11.05 -16.92 -17.68
CA GLN A 89 -11.20 -17.27 -19.10
C GLN A 89 -11.43 -18.77 -19.29
N THR A 90 -10.57 -19.60 -18.68
CA THR A 90 -10.69 -21.06 -18.80
C THR A 90 -12.01 -21.59 -18.25
N LEU A 91 -12.45 -21.11 -17.08
CA LEU A 91 -13.76 -21.48 -16.51
C LEU A 91 -14.92 -20.99 -17.39
N GLY A 92 -14.80 -19.79 -17.97
CA GLY A 92 -15.79 -19.26 -18.92
C GLY A 92 -15.93 -20.12 -20.16
N ASP A 93 -14.82 -20.56 -20.75
CA ASP A 93 -14.80 -21.43 -21.92
C ASP A 93 -15.41 -22.80 -21.63
N ILE A 94 -15.08 -23.40 -20.48
CA ILE A 94 -15.65 -24.67 -20.03
C ILE A 94 -17.16 -24.54 -19.82
N LYS A 95 -17.62 -23.44 -19.21
CA LYS A 95 -19.05 -23.19 -19.00
C LYS A 95 -19.80 -23.10 -20.33
N ILE A 96 -19.24 -22.41 -21.33
CA ILE A 96 -19.84 -22.31 -22.68
C ILE A 96 -19.93 -23.69 -23.34
N GLN A 97 -18.89 -24.52 -23.23
CA GLN A 97 -18.91 -25.88 -23.76
C GLN A 97 -19.96 -26.75 -23.05
N ALA A 98 -20.10 -26.61 -21.74
CA ALA A 98 -21.12 -27.30 -20.96
C ALA A 98 -22.54 -26.88 -21.37
N ASP A 99 -22.80 -25.57 -21.58
CA ASP A 99 -24.10 -25.09 -22.08
C ASP A 99 -24.43 -25.67 -23.46
N GLN A 100 -23.45 -25.73 -24.37
CA GLN A 100 -23.63 -26.30 -25.71
C GLN A 100 -23.96 -27.79 -25.65
N PHE A 101 -23.27 -28.53 -24.78
CA PHE A 101 -23.58 -29.94 -24.56
C PHE A 101 -24.97 -30.12 -23.97
N LEU A 102 -25.37 -29.30 -22.99
CA LEU A 102 -26.70 -29.33 -22.40
C LEU A 102 -27.79 -29.04 -23.45
N ALA A 103 -27.55 -28.10 -24.37
CA ALA A 103 -28.46 -27.84 -25.49
C ALA A 103 -28.64 -29.06 -26.40
N ASN A 104 -27.53 -29.69 -26.81
CA ASN A 104 -27.57 -30.91 -27.62
C ASN A 104 -28.27 -32.08 -26.89
N LEU A 105 -28.06 -32.19 -25.57
CA LEU A 105 -28.73 -33.19 -24.74
C LEU A 105 -30.24 -32.93 -24.70
N ASN A 106 -30.68 -31.68 -24.58
CA ASN A 106 -32.11 -31.32 -24.62
C ASN A 106 -32.75 -31.66 -25.96
N ASP A 107 -32.04 -31.48 -27.08
CA ASP A 107 -32.50 -31.91 -28.41
C ASP A 107 -32.68 -33.44 -28.46
N ALA A 108 -31.69 -34.20 -27.96
CA ALA A 108 -31.77 -35.66 -27.89
C ALA A 108 -32.90 -36.15 -26.98
N MET A 109 -33.13 -35.48 -25.85
CA MET A 109 -34.26 -35.76 -24.95
C MET A 109 -35.60 -35.54 -25.66
N THR A 110 -35.72 -34.49 -26.47
CA THR A 110 -36.93 -34.21 -27.24
C THR A 110 -37.24 -35.34 -28.21
N VAL A 111 -36.23 -35.81 -28.96
CA VAL A 111 -36.37 -36.96 -29.87
C VAL A 111 -36.78 -38.24 -29.13
N ASN A 112 -36.24 -38.48 -27.93
CA ASN A 112 -36.60 -39.64 -27.12
C ASN A 112 -38.07 -39.55 -26.64
N VAL A 113 -38.50 -38.38 -26.17
CA VAL A 113 -39.90 -38.13 -25.78
C VAL A 113 -40.85 -38.30 -26.97
N GLU A 114 -40.51 -37.75 -28.14
CA GLU A 114 -41.28 -37.95 -29.38
C GLU A 114 -41.36 -39.44 -29.75
N SER A 115 -40.27 -40.18 -29.63
CA SER A 115 -40.22 -41.62 -29.89
C SER A 115 -41.13 -42.40 -28.93
N LEU A 116 -41.10 -42.09 -27.63
CA LEU A 116 -41.98 -42.70 -26.63
C LEU A 116 -43.45 -42.36 -26.89
N THR A 117 -43.77 -41.10 -27.16
CA THR A 117 -45.16 -40.67 -27.45
C THR A 117 -45.71 -41.33 -28.71
N HIS A 118 -44.94 -41.44 -29.79
CA HIS A 118 -45.34 -42.17 -31.00
C HIS A 118 -45.64 -43.65 -30.72
N ARG A 119 -44.86 -44.29 -29.84
CA ARG A 119 -45.10 -45.68 -29.45
C ARG A 119 -46.34 -45.83 -28.57
N ASP A 120 -46.56 -44.90 -27.65
CA ASP A 120 -47.74 -44.88 -26.76
C ASP A 120 -49.04 -44.62 -27.55
N THR A 121 -48.98 -44.01 -28.74
CA THR A 121 -50.15 -43.83 -29.60
C THR A 121 -50.59 -45.07 -30.40
N ARG A 122 -49.81 -46.16 -30.39
CA ARG A 122 -50.17 -47.41 -31.07
C ARG A 122 -51.41 -48.02 -30.43
N ARG A 123 -52.34 -48.54 -31.25
CA ARG A 123 -53.61 -49.13 -30.81
C ARG A 123 -53.79 -50.54 -31.36
N ASP A 124 -54.73 -51.28 -30.78
CA ASP A 124 -55.15 -52.61 -31.22
C ASP A 124 -53.98 -53.61 -31.29
N GLY A 125 -53.83 -54.36 -32.39
CA GLY A 125 -52.80 -55.40 -32.55
C GLY A 125 -51.36 -54.89 -32.59
N ASP A 126 -51.14 -53.57 -32.74
CA ASP A 126 -49.82 -52.93 -32.75
C ASP A 126 -49.35 -52.48 -31.35
N TYR A 127 -50.19 -52.65 -30.30
CA TYR A 127 -49.80 -52.38 -28.92
C TYR A 127 -48.98 -53.55 -28.36
N VAL A 128 -47.66 -53.47 -28.55
CA VAL A 128 -46.71 -54.46 -28.05
C VAL A 128 -45.78 -53.81 -27.03
N LEU A 129 -45.77 -54.35 -25.81
CA LEU A 129 -44.74 -54.06 -24.80
C LEU A 129 -43.48 -54.81 -25.19
N ASP A 130 -42.52 -54.12 -25.78
CA ASP A 130 -41.23 -54.67 -26.20
C ASP A 130 -40.06 -54.06 -25.40
N ASP A 131 -38.92 -54.75 -25.46
CA ASP A 131 -37.69 -54.33 -24.78
C ASP A 131 -37.26 -52.93 -25.24
N VAL A 132 -37.54 -52.55 -26.49
CA VAL A 132 -37.20 -51.23 -27.04
C VAL A 132 -37.88 -50.11 -26.25
N GLN A 133 -39.17 -50.28 -25.90
CA GLN A 133 -39.88 -49.27 -25.10
C GLN A 133 -39.32 -49.16 -23.68
N GLU A 134 -38.89 -50.28 -23.07
CA GLU A 134 -38.22 -50.25 -21.76
C GLU A 134 -36.87 -49.53 -21.83
N HIS A 135 -36.07 -49.81 -22.87
CA HIS A 135 -34.79 -49.15 -23.09
C HIS A 135 -34.93 -47.64 -23.33
N LEU A 136 -35.92 -47.19 -24.10
CA LEU A 136 -36.18 -45.75 -24.29
C LEU A 136 -36.54 -45.05 -22.98
N ARG A 137 -37.33 -45.69 -22.10
CA ARG A 137 -37.65 -45.13 -20.77
C ARG A 137 -36.41 -45.04 -19.88
N LYS A 138 -35.53 -46.05 -19.90
CA LYS A 138 -34.25 -46.03 -19.17
C LYS A 138 -33.33 -44.92 -19.70
N GLU A 139 -33.26 -44.75 -21.02
CA GLU A 139 -32.51 -43.67 -21.65
C GLU A 139 -33.06 -42.30 -21.22
N ALA A 140 -34.37 -42.10 -21.22
CA ALA A 140 -35.00 -40.84 -20.81
C ALA A 140 -34.67 -40.50 -19.34
N GLN A 141 -34.66 -41.50 -18.46
CA GLN A 141 -34.27 -41.32 -17.06
C GLN A 141 -32.79 -40.94 -16.94
N LEU A 142 -31.89 -41.63 -17.65
CA LEU A 142 -30.46 -41.34 -17.66
C LEU A 142 -30.16 -39.93 -18.21
N GLN A 143 -30.79 -39.56 -19.33
CA GLN A 143 -30.63 -38.22 -19.93
C GLN A 143 -31.07 -37.12 -18.95
N LYS A 144 -32.16 -37.36 -18.20
CA LYS A 144 -32.64 -36.43 -17.18
C LYS A 144 -31.62 -36.27 -16.04
N GLU A 145 -31.06 -37.38 -15.54
CA GLU A 145 -30.04 -37.37 -14.49
C GLU A 145 -28.79 -36.60 -14.93
N ILE A 146 -28.28 -36.87 -16.13
CA ILE A 146 -27.12 -36.17 -16.71
C ILE A 146 -27.41 -34.68 -16.86
N ARG A 147 -28.59 -34.31 -17.35
CA ARG A 147 -28.98 -32.90 -17.50
C ARG A 147 -29.01 -32.18 -16.16
N ASP A 148 -29.62 -32.79 -15.14
CA ASP A 148 -29.75 -32.17 -13.82
C ASP A 148 -28.38 -32.00 -13.14
N GLU A 149 -27.49 -32.98 -13.26
CA GLU A 149 -26.11 -32.88 -12.78
C GLU A 149 -25.33 -31.78 -13.52
N LEU A 150 -25.39 -31.76 -14.85
CA LEU A 150 -24.66 -30.78 -15.64
C LEU A 150 -25.18 -29.35 -15.41
N GLN A 151 -26.49 -29.18 -15.25
CA GLN A 151 -27.08 -27.88 -14.91
C GLN A 151 -26.55 -27.38 -13.56
N GLY A 152 -26.46 -28.25 -12.56
CA GLY A 152 -25.87 -27.91 -11.26
C GLY A 152 -24.41 -27.43 -11.38
N ILE A 153 -23.60 -28.14 -12.17
CA ILE A 153 -22.20 -27.74 -12.44
C ILE A 153 -22.13 -26.38 -13.14
N ILE A 154 -23.02 -26.11 -14.11
CA ILE A 154 -23.09 -24.82 -14.80
C ILE A 154 -23.44 -23.70 -13.82
N ASP A 155 -24.44 -23.93 -12.95
CA ASP A 155 -24.87 -22.93 -11.96
C ASP A 155 -23.75 -22.61 -10.97
N ASP A 156 -23.03 -23.63 -10.48
CA ASP A 156 -21.86 -23.46 -9.62
C ASP A 156 -20.74 -22.68 -10.33
N ALA A 157 -20.47 -22.99 -11.60
CA ALA A 157 -19.48 -22.28 -12.41
C ALA A 157 -19.84 -20.80 -12.58
N VAL A 158 -21.12 -20.47 -12.75
CA VAL A 158 -21.59 -19.08 -12.84
C VAL A 158 -21.34 -18.33 -11.53
N VAL A 159 -21.62 -18.93 -10.37
CA VAL A 159 -21.34 -18.32 -9.05
C VAL A 159 -19.84 -18.11 -8.84
N LEU A 160 -19.02 -19.09 -9.23
CA LEU A 160 -17.56 -18.98 -9.16
C LEU A 160 -17.03 -17.86 -10.06
N LEU A 161 -17.53 -17.74 -11.30
CA LEU A 161 -17.16 -16.65 -12.21
C LEU A 161 -17.50 -15.27 -11.63
N GLN A 162 -18.68 -15.11 -11.03
CA GLN A 162 -19.06 -13.86 -10.36
C GLN A 162 -18.11 -13.52 -9.20
N THR A 163 -17.75 -14.53 -8.41
CA THR A 163 -16.81 -14.38 -7.29
C THR A 163 -15.42 -13.97 -7.78
N LEU A 164 -14.91 -14.61 -8.84
CA LEU A 164 -13.62 -14.26 -9.45
C LEU A 164 -13.62 -12.82 -10.00
N ILE A 165 -14.73 -12.37 -10.61
CA ILE A 165 -14.86 -10.99 -11.09
C ILE A 165 -14.82 -9.99 -9.92
N ALA A 166 -15.43 -10.30 -8.78
CA ALA A 166 -15.38 -9.46 -7.59
C ALA A 166 -13.94 -9.37 -7.04
N ILE A 167 -13.29 -10.52 -6.82
CA ILE A 167 -11.91 -10.59 -6.33
C ILE A 167 -10.96 -9.85 -7.28
N ARG A 168 -11.15 -9.99 -8.60
CA ARG A 168 -10.36 -9.27 -9.60
C ARG A 168 -10.41 -7.76 -9.38
N ARG A 169 -11.60 -7.19 -9.16
CA ARG A 169 -11.77 -5.74 -8.93
C ARG A 169 -11.05 -5.29 -7.67
N GLU A 170 -11.13 -6.07 -6.59
CA GLU A 170 -10.42 -5.79 -5.34
C GLU A 170 -8.90 -5.80 -5.55
N VAL A 171 -8.38 -6.76 -6.32
CA VAL A 171 -6.95 -6.84 -6.65
C VAL A 171 -6.51 -5.66 -7.54
N GLU A 172 -7.32 -5.27 -8.53
CA GLU A 172 -7.06 -4.09 -9.38
C GLU A 172 -6.99 -2.81 -8.53
N GLU A 173 -7.92 -2.62 -7.59
CA GLU A 173 -7.90 -1.49 -6.66
C GLU A 173 -6.66 -1.52 -5.75
N ALA A 174 -6.31 -2.69 -5.21
CA ALA A 174 -5.11 -2.86 -4.38
C ALA A 174 -3.83 -2.52 -5.16
N ILE A 175 -3.75 -2.91 -6.43
CA ILE A 175 -2.65 -2.56 -7.34
C ILE A 175 -2.52 -1.05 -7.50
N ASP A 176 -3.63 -0.36 -7.77
CA ASP A 176 -3.61 1.09 -7.99
C ASP A 176 -3.24 1.85 -6.71
N ASN A 177 -3.78 1.44 -5.57
CA ASN A 177 -3.37 1.97 -4.26
C ASN A 177 -1.87 1.75 -3.99
N LYS A 178 -1.34 0.58 -4.37
CA LYS A 178 0.09 0.27 -4.21
C LYS A 178 0.98 1.13 -5.10
N LYS A 179 0.60 1.33 -6.37
CA LYS A 179 1.31 2.24 -7.29
C LYS A 179 1.38 3.66 -6.72
N LYS A 180 0.26 4.18 -6.23
CA LYS A 180 0.18 5.50 -5.59
C LYS A 180 1.06 5.61 -4.36
N THR A 181 1.08 4.55 -3.53
CA THR A 181 1.97 4.49 -2.36
C THR A 181 3.43 4.56 -2.78
N ILE A 182 3.85 3.80 -3.80
CA ILE A 182 5.22 3.83 -4.32
C ILE A 182 5.57 5.21 -4.87
N GLU A 183 4.66 5.86 -5.60
CA GLU A 183 4.86 7.21 -6.13
C GLU A 183 5.14 8.21 -5.00
N ILE A 184 4.28 8.25 -3.98
CA ILE A 184 4.46 9.11 -2.79
C ILE A 184 5.79 8.80 -2.09
N ASP A 185 6.11 7.52 -1.92
CA ASP A 185 7.34 7.09 -1.25
C ASP A 185 8.59 7.57 -2.00
N VAL A 186 8.58 7.46 -3.33
CA VAL A 186 9.67 7.91 -4.20
C VAL A 186 9.80 9.43 -4.16
N ASP A 187 8.69 10.17 -4.19
CA ASP A 187 8.71 11.63 -4.09
C ASP A 187 9.30 12.10 -2.76
N VAL A 188 8.91 11.47 -1.65
CA VAL A 188 9.45 11.79 -0.32
C VAL A 188 10.92 11.37 -0.21
N HIS A 189 11.31 10.23 -0.77
CA HIS A 189 12.70 9.78 -0.78
C HIS A 189 13.61 10.76 -1.55
N ASN A 190 13.10 11.37 -2.62
CA ASN A 190 13.80 12.37 -3.43
C ASN A 190 13.75 13.78 -2.82
N ALA A 191 12.95 14.00 -1.78
CA ALA A 191 12.88 15.29 -1.09
C ALA A 191 14.17 15.53 -0.29
N THR A 192 14.79 16.68 -0.51
CA THR A 192 16.01 17.10 0.18
C THR A 192 15.85 18.49 0.77
N GLU A 193 16.81 18.92 1.58
CA GLU A 193 16.90 20.28 2.14
C GLU A 193 16.91 21.41 1.08
N LYS A 194 17.14 21.06 -0.20
CA LYS A 194 17.14 22.01 -1.34
C LYS A 194 15.85 21.96 -2.14
N SER A 195 14.93 21.04 -1.82
CA SER A 195 13.66 20.93 -2.50
C SER A 195 12.78 22.15 -2.19
N ALA A 196 11.96 22.57 -3.16
CA ALA A 196 11.03 23.69 -2.96
C ALA A 196 10.12 23.42 -1.75
N ASN A 197 9.80 24.48 -1.00
CA ASN A 197 9.00 24.42 0.24
C ASN A 197 9.63 23.63 1.42
N ILE A 198 10.87 23.15 1.30
CA ILE A 198 11.63 22.57 2.41
C ILE A 198 12.76 23.54 2.73
N SER A 199 12.68 24.20 3.89
CA SER A 199 13.76 25.06 4.37
C SER A 199 13.91 24.96 5.88
N PHE A 200 15.16 25.04 6.33
CA PHE A 200 15.44 25.25 7.74
C PHE A 200 14.95 26.66 8.08
N LYS A 201 13.82 26.79 8.79
CA LYS A 201 13.36 28.11 9.23
C LYS A 201 14.39 28.65 10.23
N PRO A 202 15.23 29.63 9.86
CA PRO A 202 16.21 30.16 10.76
C PRO A 202 15.49 31.22 11.58
N PHE A 203 15.33 30.95 12.88
CA PHE A 203 14.80 31.85 13.90
C PHE A 203 13.26 31.98 13.96
N HIS A 204 12.77 32.01 15.21
CA HIS A 204 11.49 32.59 15.55
C HIS A 204 11.62 34.08 15.25
N GLU A 205 10.89 34.58 14.25
CA GLU A 205 10.82 36.02 14.06
C GLU A 205 10.31 36.63 15.37
N ARG A 206 11.09 37.54 15.97
CA ARG A 206 10.54 38.44 16.99
C ARG A 206 9.43 39.18 16.26
N ASN A 207 8.19 38.92 16.63
CA ASN A 207 7.07 39.79 16.30
C ASN A 207 7.40 41.19 16.82
N VAL A 208 8.02 42.02 15.99
CA VAL A 208 8.12 43.45 16.24
C VAL A 208 6.74 43.97 15.92
N LYS A 209 5.91 44.09 16.95
CA LYS A 209 4.66 44.85 16.83
C LYS A 209 5.04 46.28 16.45
N THR A 210 4.69 46.67 15.23
CA THR A 210 4.64 48.07 14.77
C THR A 210 3.60 48.85 15.54
#